data_AF-A0A0J7JTN0-F1
#
_entry.id   AF-A0A0J7JTN0-F1
#
_cell.length_a   1.000
_cell.length_b   1.000
_cell.length_c   1.000
_cell.angle_alpha   90.00
_cell.angle_beta   90.00
_cell.angle_gamma   90.00
#
_symmetry.space_group_name_H-M   'P 1'
#
loop_
_entity.id
_entity.type
_entity.pdbx_description
1 polymer ?
#
loop_
_entity_poly.entity_id
_entity_poly.type
_entity_poly.pdbx_seq_one_letter_code
_entity_poly.pdbx_strand_id
1 'polypeptide(L)'
;MTCVLAKGKDRGKDKNKQKAQHIDYNEMEQVIDVDKLTSQFEKAIEILKNNFVKYLSIRSTVGAIEELSVKFEGKDYTLQELAQISRKPKLIVLNISTFPQAIPDILTSLTKNQMKLNPQQDGTTIYIPIPK
;
A
#
# COMPACT_ATOMS: atom_id res chain seq x y z
N MET A 1 18.79 -39.22 48.60
CA MET A 1 18.53 -38.43 47.38
C MET A 1 19.27 -37.10 47.53
N THR A 2 20.48 -36.94 46.98
CA THR A 2 20.76 -36.36 45.63
C THR A 2 20.03 -35.02 45.44
N CYS A 3 20.63 -33.84 45.23
CA CYS A 3 21.91 -33.49 44.65
C CYS A 3 22.46 -32.17 45.26
N VAL A 4 23.78 -32.05 45.26
CA VAL A 4 24.60 -30.96 45.79
C VAL A 4 24.85 -29.93 44.68
N LEU A 5 25.02 -28.65 45.03
CA LEU A 5 26.15 -27.75 44.65
C LEU A 5 25.74 -26.27 44.57
N ALA A 6 26.28 -25.50 45.52
CA ALA A 6 26.43 -24.06 45.43
C ALA A 6 27.42 -23.70 44.30
N LYS A 7 27.04 -22.76 43.43
CA LYS A 7 27.98 -21.99 42.60
C LYS A 7 27.29 -20.78 41.98
N GLY A 8 27.90 -19.59 42.12
CA GLY A 8 27.65 -18.46 41.22
C GLY A 8 26.91 -17.26 41.78
N LYS A 9 27.51 -16.61 42.79
CA LYS A 9 27.34 -15.18 43.06
C LYS A 9 28.02 -14.39 41.93
N ASP A 10 27.43 -14.32 40.74
CA ASP A 10 27.79 -13.35 39.68
C ASP A 10 26.79 -13.42 38.52
N ARG A 11 25.77 -12.56 38.54
CA ARG A 11 25.24 -11.96 37.30
C ARG A 11 24.89 -10.54 37.68
N GLY A 12 25.84 -9.65 37.39
CA GLY A 12 25.72 -8.21 37.59
C GLY A 12 24.37 -7.70 37.12
N LYS A 13 23.79 -6.82 37.93
CA LYS A 13 22.69 -5.94 37.55
C LYS A 13 23.20 -4.97 36.48
N ASP A 14 23.44 -5.45 35.26
CA ASP A 14 23.66 -4.58 34.10
C ASP A 14 22.36 -4.50 33.30
N LYS A 15 21.31 -4.00 33.96
CA LYS A 15 20.20 -3.38 33.26
C LYS A 15 20.66 -1.99 32.86
N ASN A 16 21.57 -1.92 31.90
CA ASN A 16 21.87 -0.70 31.18
C ASN A 16 20.61 -0.36 30.36
N LYS A 17 19.63 0.25 31.03
CA LYS A 17 18.56 0.99 30.36
C LYS A 17 19.30 2.01 29.52
N GLN A 18 19.40 1.75 28.22
CA GLN A 18 19.81 2.73 27.23
C GLN A 18 18.96 3.96 27.51
N LYS A 19 19.58 4.98 28.13
CA LYS A 19 18.94 6.26 28.32
C LYS A 19 18.61 6.72 26.91
N ALA A 20 17.33 6.93 26.63
CA ALA A 20 16.94 7.63 25.41
C ALA A 20 17.78 8.91 25.40
N GLN A 21 18.75 8.98 24.49
CA GLN A 21 19.58 10.16 24.38
C GLN A 21 18.62 11.26 23.93
N HIS A 22 18.45 12.25 24.81
CA HIS A 22 17.74 13.46 24.48
C HIS A 22 18.60 14.16 23.43
N ILE A 23 18.18 14.09 22.17
CA ILE A 23 18.87 14.77 21.08
C ILE A 23 18.35 16.22 21.13
N ASP A 24 19.12 17.09 21.77
CA ASP A 24 18.88 18.53 21.69
C ASP A 24 19.31 19.02 20.29
N TYR A 25 18.32 19.36 19.47
CA TYR A 25 18.50 19.80 18.08
C TYR A 25 19.46 21.00 17.94
N ASN A 26 19.54 21.83 18.98
CA ASN A 26 20.37 23.05 19.03
C ASN A 26 21.89 22.75 19.09
N GLU A 27 22.30 21.59 19.62
CA GLU A 27 23.71 21.16 19.63
C GLU A 27 24.12 20.50 18.31
N MET A 28 23.15 19.90 17.59
CA MET A 28 23.39 19.28 16.28
C MET A 28 23.58 20.29 15.16
N GLU A 29 22.93 21.46 15.25
CA GLU A 29 22.98 22.53 14.25
C GLU A 29 24.40 23.10 14.05
N GLN A 30 25.29 22.96 15.04
CA GLN A 30 26.69 23.41 14.94
C GLN A 30 27.60 22.49 14.12
N VAL A 31 27.19 21.25 13.87
CA VAL A 31 28.03 20.22 13.23
C VAL A 31 27.38 19.65 11.97
N ILE A 32 26.05 19.73 11.85
CA ILE A 32 25.25 19.18 10.74
C ILE A 32 24.12 20.14 10.37
N ASP A 33 23.90 20.35 9.07
CA ASP A 33 22.69 21.01 8.56
C ASP A 33 21.44 20.15 8.88
N VAL A 34 20.80 20.44 10.02
CA VAL A 34 19.62 19.71 10.52
C VAL A 34 18.45 19.80 9.53
N ASP A 35 18.28 20.94 8.87
CA ASP A 35 17.20 21.15 7.88
C ASP A 35 17.34 20.24 6.66
N LYS A 36 18.56 20.12 6.13
CA LYS A 36 18.84 19.27 4.97
C LYS A 36 18.64 17.80 5.29
N LEU A 37 19.03 17.38 6.49
CA LEU A 37 18.85 16.01 6.96
C LEU A 37 17.36 15.69 7.18
N THR A 38 16.61 16.61 7.79
CA THR A 38 15.16 16.48 8.00
C THR A 38 14.42 16.36 6.68
N SER A 39 14.74 17.22 5.70
CA SER A 39 14.16 17.16 4.36
C SER A 39 14.46 15.83 3.63
N GLN A 40 15.66 15.27 3.81
CA GLN A 40 15.99 13.95 3.25
C GLN A 40 15.17 12.83 3.89
N PHE A 41 14.94 12.88 5.21
CA PHE A 41 14.09 11.90 5.89
C PHE A 41 12.63 12.02 5.47
N GLU A 42 12.08 13.23 5.36
CA GLU A 42 10.73 13.46 4.84
C GLU A 42 10.57 12.89 3.43
N LYS A 43 11.53 13.17 2.54
CA LYS A 43 11.53 12.63 1.18
C LYS A 43 11.62 11.10 1.15
N ALA A 44 12.42 10.49 2.03
CA ALA A 44 12.48 9.04 2.16
C ALA A 44 11.15 8.43 2.63
N ILE A 45 10.47 9.09 3.58
CA ILE A 45 9.14 8.68 4.07
C ILE A 45 8.10 8.80 2.95
N GLU A 46 8.11 9.86 2.16
CA GLU A 46 7.21 10.02 1.01
C GLU A 46 7.42 8.94 -0.04
N ILE A 47 8.67 8.65 -0.39
CA ILE A 47 9.01 7.55 -1.30
C ILE A 47 8.50 6.21 -0.74
N LEU A 48 8.66 5.96 0.55
CA LEU A 48 8.18 4.75 1.19
C LEU A 48 6.65 4.64 1.16
N LYS A 49 5.93 5.72 1.47
CA LYS A 49 4.47 5.80 1.34
C LYS A 49 4.02 5.48 -0.08
N ASN A 50 4.65 6.10 -1.08
CA ASN A 50 4.35 5.86 -2.50
C ASN A 50 4.61 4.40 -2.89
N ASN A 51 5.69 3.80 -2.39
CA ASN A 51 5.98 2.39 -2.62
C ASN A 51 4.95 1.48 -1.95
N PHE A 52 4.47 1.79 -0.75
CA PHE A 52 3.41 1.00 -0.11
C PHE A 52 2.08 1.09 -0.85
N VAL A 53 1.69 2.28 -1.31
CA VAL A 53 0.50 2.44 -2.16
C VAL A 53 0.64 1.62 -3.45
N LYS A 54 1.84 1.62 -4.06
CA LYS A 54 2.10 0.94 -5.33
C LYS A 54 2.16 -0.59 -5.20
N TYR A 55 2.78 -1.12 -4.14
CA TYR A 55 3.11 -2.55 -4.03
C TYR A 55 2.30 -3.30 -2.98
N LEU A 56 1.84 -2.64 -1.91
CA LEU A 56 1.19 -3.29 -0.77
C LEU A 56 -0.35 -3.32 -0.88
N SER A 57 -0.92 -2.81 -1.97
CA SER A 57 -2.37 -2.62 -2.13
C SER A 57 -3.21 -3.90 -2.19
N ILE A 58 -2.65 -5.08 -1.86
CA ILE A 58 -3.33 -6.39 -1.89
C ILE A 58 -4.65 -6.38 -1.11
N ARG A 59 -4.74 -5.68 0.03
CA ARG A 59 -5.99 -5.53 0.82
C ARG A 59 -6.86 -4.35 0.39
N SER A 60 -6.30 -3.39 -0.33
CA SER A 60 -6.98 -2.19 -0.86
C SER A 60 -7.40 -2.33 -2.33
N THR A 61 -7.10 -3.47 -2.97
CA THR A 61 -7.30 -3.68 -4.41
C THR A 61 -8.72 -3.37 -4.86
N VAL A 62 -9.73 -3.72 -4.05
CA VAL A 62 -11.12 -3.45 -4.40
C VAL A 62 -11.37 -1.95 -4.49
N GLY A 63 -11.11 -1.17 -3.43
CA GLY A 63 -11.30 0.29 -3.44
C GLY A 63 -10.42 1.00 -4.48
N ALA A 64 -9.20 0.52 -4.67
CA ALA A 64 -8.28 1.04 -5.69
C ALA A 64 -8.76 0.76 -7.13
N ILE A 65 -9.53 -0.31 -7.36
CA ILE A 65 -10.18 -0.58 -8.65
C ILE A 65 -11.34 0.40 -8.88
N GLU A 66 -12.09 0.77 -7.84
CA GLU A 66 -13.21 1.71 -7.96
C GLU A 66 -12.75 3.15 -8.24
N GLU A 67 -11.67 3.57 -7.59
CA GLU A 67 -11.03 4.88 -7.78
C GLU A 67 -10.18 4.95 -9.05
N LEU A 68 -10.05 3.86 -9.80
CA LEU A 68 -9.22 3.82 -10.99
C LEU A 68 -9.73 4.82 -12.04
N SER A 69 -8.87 5.76 -12.43
CA SER A 69 -9.16 6.69 -13.52
C SER A 69 -9.00 6.02 -14.89
N VAL A 70 -10.07 6.06 -15.68
CA VAL A 70 -10.18 5.57 -17.05
C VAL A 70 -10.37 6.78 -17.97
N LYS A 71 -9.59 6.83 -19.04
CA LYS A 71 -9.78 7.83 -20.10
C LYS A 71 -10.91 7.38 -21.01
N PHE A 72 -12.01 8.11 -21.00
CA PHE A 72 -13.15 7.87 -21.87
C PHE A 72 -13.54 9.19 -22.56
N GLU A 73 -13.61 9.17 -23.90
CA GLU A 73 -13.95 10.34 -24.72
C GLU A 73 -13.10 11.60 -24.43
N GLY A 74 -11.81 11.41 -24.11
CA GLY A 74 -10.87 12.50 -23.83
C GLY A 74 -11.01 13.14 -22.46
N LYS A 75 -11.89 12.61 -21.58
CA LYS A 75 -12.02 13.00 -20.18
C LYS A 75 -11.61 11.85 -19.27
N ASP A 76 -11.09 12.18 -18.10
CA ASP A 76 -10.78 11.21 -17.05
C ASP A 76 -12.04 10.99 -16.21
N TYR A 77 -12.49 9.74 -16.15
CA TYR A 77 -13.60 9.31 -15.28
C TYR A 77 -13.13 8.21 -14.35
N THR A 78 -13.74 8.11 -13.17
CA THR A 78 -13.48 6.98 -12.26
C THR A 78 -14.28 5.76 -12.69
N LEU A 79 -13.77 4.56 -12.36
CA LEU A 79 -14.46 3.32 -12.72
C LEU A 79 -15.85 3.21 -12.06
N GLN A 80 -16.02 3.80 -10.87
CA GLN A 80 -17.31 3.89 -10.18
C GLN A 80 -18.36 4.71 -10.95
N GLU A 81 -17.95 5.72 -11.73
CA GLU A 81 -18.87 6.54 -12.53
C GLU A 81 -19.30 5.83 -13.81
N LEU A 82 -18.42 4.99 -14.37
CA LEU A 82 -18.65 4.28 -15.63
C LEU A 82 -19.37 2.94 -15.44
N ALA A 83 -19.30 2.34 -14.24
CA ALA A 83 -19.81 0.99 -13.99
C ALA A 83 -20.40 0.83 -12.59
N GLN A 84 -21.41 -0.04 -12.49
CA GLN A 84 -21.91 -0.52 -11.20
C GLN A 84 -21.03 -1.66 -10.69
N ILE A 85 -20.47 -1.49 -9.49
CA ILE A 85 -19.50 -2.42 -8.89
C ILE A 85 -20.21 -3.31 -7.86
N SER A 86 -20.14 -4.62 -8.06
CA SER A 86 -20.65 -5.64 -7.13
C SER A 86 -19.49 -6.49 -6.61
N ARG A 87 -19.24 -6.40 -5.30
CA ARG A 87 -18.13 -7.06 -4.63
C ARG A 87 -18.53 -8.45 -4.16
N LYS A 88 -17.91 -9.51 -4.69
CA LYS A 88 -17.98 -10.87 -4.15
C LYS A 88 -16.60 -11.27 -3.59
N PRO A 89 -16.53 -12.16 -2.58
CA PRO A 89 -15.26 -12.49 -1.90
C PRO A 89 -14.12 -13.01 -2.79
N LYS A 90 -14.44 -13.57 -3.97
CA LYS A 90 -13.46 -14.10 -4.93
C LYS A 90 -13.43 -13.34 -6.26
N LEU A 91 -14.43 -12.50 -6.51
CA LEU A 91 -14.72 -11.92 -7.83
C LEU A 91 -15.33 -10.53 -7.65
N ILE A 92 -14.81 -9.55 -8.38
CA ILE A 92 -15.47 -8.26 -8.56
C ILE A 92 -16.25 -8.34 -9.87
N VAL A 93 -17.52 -7.96 -9.81
CA VAL A 93 -18.40 -7.88 -10.97
C VAL A 93 -18.61 -6.41 -11.29
N LEU A 94 -18.20 -6.00 -12.48
CA LEU A 94 -18.41 -4.66 -13.01
C LEU A 94 -19.51 -4.72 -14.06
N ASN A 95 -20.63 -4.05 -13.83
CA ASN A 95 -21.69 -3.94 -14.81
C ASN A 95 -21.61 -2.57 -15.50
N ILE A 96 -21.35 -2.58 -16.81
CA ILE A 96 -21.09 -1.39 -17.63
C ILE A 96 -22.27 -1.15 -18.60
N SER A 97 -23.48 -1.58 -18.22
CA SER A 97 -24.66 -1.47 -19.10
C SER A 97 -25.05 -0.01 -19.44
N THR A 98 -24.58 0.96 -18.66
CA THR A 98 -24.77 2.39 -18.90
C THR A 98 -23.94 2.93 -20.06
N PHE A 99 -22.72 2.41 -20.25
CA PHE A 99 -21.77 2.89 -21.26
C PHE A 99 -21.00 1.74 -21.92
N PRO A 100 -21.65 0.89 -22.74
CA PRO A 100 -20.99 -0.26 -23.37
C PRO A 100 -19.80 0.14 -24.26
N GLN A 101 -19.78 1.37 -24.79
CA GLN A 101 -18.63 1.91 -25.53
C GLN A 101 -17.36 2.13 -24.69
N ALA A 102 -17.47 2.22 -23.36
CA ALA A 102 -16.33 2.44 -22.46
C ALA A 102 -15.61 1.13 -22.07
N ILE A 103 -16.18 -0.03 -22.41
CA ILE A 103 -15.62 -1.37 -22.11
C ILE A 103 -14.15 -1.53 -22.56
N PRO A 104 -13.76 -1.20 -23.82
CA PRO A 104 -12.37 -1.38 -24.26
C PRO A 104 -11.38 -0.48 -23.50
N ASP A 105 -11.80 0.74 -23.14
CA ASP A 105 -10.96 1.69 -22.39
C ASP A 105 -10.77 1.22 -20.94
N ILE A 106 -11.82 0.67 -20.34
CA ILE A 106 -11.79 0.05 -19.01
C ILE A 106 -10.88 -1.18 -19.01
N LEU A 107 -11.02 -2.07 -19.99
CA LEU A 107 -10.18 -3.27 -20.13
C LEU A 107 -8.70 -2.90 -20.31
N THR A 108 -8.41 -1.90 -21.13
CA THR A 108 -7.05 -1.40 -21.34
C THR A 108 -6.49 -0.81 -20.06
N SER A 109 -7.30 -0.05 -19.32
CA SER A 109 -6.88 0.57 -18.04
C SER A 109 -6.65 -0.48 -16.95
N LEU A 110 -7.49 -1.52 -16.87
CA LEU A 110 -7.31 -2.65 -15.96
C LEU A 110 -6.06 -3.46 -16.28
N THR A 111 -5.77 -3.70 -17.56
CA THR A 111 -4.60 -4.45 -18.02
C THR A 111 -3.30 -3.64 -17.87
N LYS A 112 -3.36 -2.32 -18.12
CA LYS A 112 -2.25 -1.39 -17.95
C LYS A 112 -1.88 -1.21 -16.48
N ASN A 113 -2.86 -1.37 -15.58
CA ASN A 113 -2.58 -1.39 -14.16
C ASN A 113 -1.75 -2.61 -13.78
N GLN A 114 -0.78 -2.41 -12.89
CA GLN A 114 0.17 -3.42 -12.45
C GLN A 114 -0.46 -4.50 -11.54
N MET A 115 -1.79 -4.66 -11.57
CA MET A 115 -2.50 -5.58 -10.69
C MET A 115 -2.50 -7.04 -11.19
N LYS A 116 -1.96 -7.33 -12.40
CA LYS A 116 -1.90 -8.68 -13.00
C LYS A 116 -3.22 -9.46 -12.87
N LEU A 117 -4.33 -8.76 -12.98
CA LEU A 117 -5.66 -9.35 -12.91
C LEU A 117 -6.03 -9.85 -14.31
N ASN A 118 -6.77 -10.96 -14.38
CA ASN A 118 -7.30 -11.49 -15.63
C ASN A 118 -8.80 -11.15 -15.72
N PRO A 119 -9.17 -9.96 -16.23
CA PRO A 119 -10.56 -9.61 -16.43
C PRO A 119 -11.19 -10.52 -17.50
N GLN A 120 -12.36 -11.08 -17.21
CA GLN A 120 -13.18 -11.84 -18.15
C GLN A 120 -14.39 -11.00 -18.54
N GLN A 121 -14.57 -10.73 -19.83
CA GLN A 121 -15.73 -10.01 -20.33
C GLN A 121 -16.84 -10.98 -20.71
N ASP A 122 -18.06 -10.67 -20.28
CA ASP A 122 -19.30 -11.34 -20.65
C ASP A 122 -20.33 -10.27 -21.04
N GLY A 123 -20.42 -9.98 -22.34
CA GLY A 123 -21.26 -8.90 -22.86
C GLY A 123 -20.90 -7.54 -22.25
N THR A 124 -21.83 -6.98 -21.48
CA THR A 124 -21.70 -5.69 -20.78
C THR A 124 -21.15 -5.81 -19.35
N THR A 125 -20.83 -7.03 -18.90
CA THR A 125 -20.33 -7.30 -17.55
C THR A 125 -18.87 -7.77 -17.61
N ILE A 126 -18.02 -7.24 -16.72
CA ILE A 126 -16.62 -7.66 -16.57
C ILE A 126 -16.44 -8.33 -15.20
N TYR A 127 -15.81 -9.50 -15.20
CA TYR A 127 -15.47 -10.26 -14.01
C TYR A 127 -13.98 -10.19 -13.74
N ILE A 128 -13.61 -9.72 -12.56
CA ILE A 128 -12.22 -9.61 -12.13
C ILE A 128 -11.98 -10.57 -10.96
N PRO A 129 -11.22 -11.65 -11.14
CA PRO A 129 -10.88 -12.57 -10.06
C PRO A 129 -9.85 -11.90 -9.13
N ILE A 130 -10.09 -11.94 -7.82
CA ILE A 130 -9.11 -11.46 -6.83
C ILE A 130 -8.23 -12.66 -6.40
N PRO A 131 -6.91 -12.62 -6.66
CA PRO A 131 -5.99 -13.63 -6.14
C PRO A 131 -5.85 -13.51 -4.62
N LYS A 132 -5.60 -14.64 -3.94
CA LYS A 132 -5.46 -14.70 -2.47
C LYS A 132 -4.16 -14.10 -1.97
#